data_AF-A0A518G6U2-F1
#
_entry.id   AF-A0A518G6U2-F1
#
_cell.length_a   1.000
_cell.length_b   1.000
_cell.length_c   1.000
_cell.angle_alpha   90.00
_cell.angle_beta   90.00
_cell.angle_gamma   90.00
#
_symmetry.space_group_name_H-M   'P 1'
#
loop_
_entity.id
_entity.type
_entity.pdbx_description
1 polymer ?
#
loop_
_entity_poly.entity_id
_entity_poly.type
_entity_poly.pdbx_seq_one_letter_code
_entity_poly.pdbx_strand_id
1 'polypeptide(L)'
;MTTLLTCVCAVSRPSPEEQRPTSRESHYSVRATCVAWCIPLLSVLLTFVASSLESVSAAELLPGQSIAEQGIAEYNAAMESPDRSQRVARFARAELLFRQAIEALQSESAPVPADLWVAHGNAALQSEQIGRAIVAFQRALGSTPADTQARQNLEHARSTLPDWIRIEPDSQLTDTLFFWNSWLSQQQLASIAALGFLVAAFILAVAIGTGSRRLALVALLPLLLWCLGSVSSWISPANSAQDTVVVVADEVVLRSADSANSAPRINQTLPDGAELRLLSERPQWCEVEVDGRSGWIQSSAVERLAVAPK
;
A
#
# COMPACT_ATOMS: atom_id res chain seq x y z
N MET A 1 -15.26 -29.91 -82.87
CA MET A 1 -14.48 -28.88 -83.60
C MET A 1 -15.45 -27.77 -83.96
N THR A 2 -15.08 -26.53 -83.61
CA THR A 2 -15.63 -25.28 -84.14
C THR A 2 -16.98 -24.79 -83.59
N THR A 3 -16.87 -24.02 -82.50
CA THR A 3 -17.34 -22.64 -82.31
C THR A 3 -18.48 -22.12 -83.22
N LEU A 4 -19.52 -21.52 -82.61
CA LEU A 4 -20.02 -20.18 -82.96
C LEU A 4 -21.15 -19.72 -82.01
N LEU A 5 -21.03 -18.49 -81.52
CA LEU A 5 -22.09 -17.68 -80.90
C LEU A 5 -23.27 -17.52 -81.88
N THR A 6 -24.51 -17.50 -81.39
CA THR A 6 -25.46 -16.35 -81.47
C THR A 6 -26.91 -16.74 -81.10
N CYS A 7 -27.56 -15.92 -80.25
CA CYS A 7 -29.00 -15.56 -80.24
C CYS A 7 -29.16 -14.54 -79.08
N VAL A 8 -29.56 -13.25 -79.21
CA VAL A 8 -30.66 -12.61 -79.96
C VAL A 8 -31.99 -13.27 -79.55
N CYS A 9 -33.03 -12.67 -78.96
CA CYS A 9 -33.65 -11.34 -78.95
C CYS A 9 -34.47 -11.27 -77.62
N ALA A 10 -34.50 -10.16 -76.87
CA ALA A 10 -35.32 -8.96 -77.06
C ALA A 10 -36.78 -9.07 -76.58
N VAL A 11 -37.18 -8.05 -75.79
CA VAL A 11 -38.55 -7.52 -75.55
C VAL A 11 -39.39 -8.34 -74.56
N SER A 12 -39.74 -7.82 -73.37
CA SER A 12 -40.77 -6.79 -73.20
C SER A 12 -40.73 -6.17 -71.79
N ARG A 13 -40.83 -4.84 -71.68
CA ARG A 13 -41.33 -4.14 -70.47
C ARG A 13 -42.81 -3.81 -70.68
N PRO A 14 -43.65 -3.83 -69.63
CA PRO A 14 -44.13 -2.56 -69.08
C PRO A 14 -44.34 -2.56 -67.54
N SER A 15 -43.74 -1.59 -66.84
CA SER A 15 -44.42 -0.52 -66.06
C SER A 15 -44.50 -0.80 -64.53
N PRO A 16 -44.55 0.25 -63.69
CA PRO A 16 -44.04 0.19 -62.31
C PRO A 16 -45.18 -0.03 -61.31
N GLU A 17 -45.08 -1.10 -60.50
CA GLU A 17 -45.91 -1.27 -59.32
C GLU A 17 -45.05 -1.24 -58.05
N GLU A 18 -45.42 -0.29 -57.21
CA GLU A 18 -44.93 0.07 -55.90
C GLU A 18 -44.90 -1.13 -54.93
N GLN A 19 -43.71 -1.55 -54.48
CA GLN A 19 -43.56 -2.49 -53.37
C GLN A 19 -42.68 -1.88 -52.26
N ARG A 20 -43.34 -1.49 -51.16
CA ARG A 20 -42.69 -1.22 -49.87
C ARG A 20 -42.06 -2.50 -49.32
N PRO A 21 -40.80 -2.50 -48.89
CA PRO A 21 -40.29 -3.58 -48.04
C PRO A 21 -40.86 -3.45 -46.62
N THR A 22 -41.40 -4.57 -46.13
CA THR A 22 -42.03 -4.75 -44.82
C THR A 22 -40.98 -4.85 -43.72
N SER A 23 -41.22 -4.14 -42.61
CA SER A 23 -40.29 -3.94 -41.48
C SER A 23 -40.22 -5.10 -40.48
N ARG A 24 -40.19 -6.36 -40.94
CA ARG A 24 -40.40 -7.53 -40.04
C ARG A 24 -39.25 -8.55 -39.90
N GLU A 25 -38.07 -8.31 -40.48
CA GLU A 25 -36.95 -9.27 -40.40
C GLU A 25 -35.82 -8.90 -39.41
N SER A 26 -35.83 -7.72 -38.79
CA SER A 26 -34.68 -7.27 -37.98
C SER A 26 -34.64 -7.78 -36.53
N HIS A 27 -35.66 -8.50 -36.04
CA HIS A 27 -35.77 -8.84 -34.62
C HIS A 27 -35.24 -10.23 -34.23
N TYR A 28 -34.92 -11.12 -35.18
CA TYR A 28 -34.43 -12.47 -34.87
C TYR A 28 -32.89 -12.59 -34.79
N SER A 29 -32.14 -11.61 -35.31
CA SER A 29 -30.66 -11.70 -35.37
C SER A 29 -29.94 -11.26 -34.08
N VAL A 30 -30.62 -10.54 -33.18
CA VAL A 30 -29.99 -9.98 -31.97
C VAL A 30 -30.07 -10.93 -30.76
N ARG A 31 -31.06 -11.84 -30.73
CA ARG A 31 -31.21 -12.80 -29.62
C ARG A 31 -30.31 -14.03 -29.73
N ALA A 32 -29.94 -14.44 -30.95
CA ALA A 32 -29.04 -15.58 -31.17
C ALA A 32 -27.56 -15.25 -30.88
N THR A 33 -27.18 -13.97 -30.95
CA THR A 33 -25.81 -13.50 -30.74
C THR A 33 -25.43 -13.34 -29.26
N CYS A 34 -26.37 -13.29 -28.31
CA CYS A 34 -26.01 -13.22 -26.88
C CYS A 34 -25.75 -14.60 -26.24
N VAL A 35 -26.41 -15.66 -26.71
CA VAL A 35 -26.26 -17.02 -26.15
C VAL A 35 -24.96 -17.69 -26.62
N ALA A 36 -24.48 -17.36 -27.82
CA ALA A 36 -23.26 -17.93 -28.40
C ALA A 36 -21.95 -17.49 -27.68
N TRP A 37 -21.97 -16.39 -26.94
CA TRP A 37 -20.78 -15.85 -26.25
C TRP A 37 -20.73 -16.15 -24.75
N CYS A 38 -21.82 -16.63 -24.14
CA CYS A 38 -21.83 -16.94 -22.71
C CYS A 38 -21.17 -18.30 -22.37
N ILE A 39 -21.25 -19.27 -23.30
CA ILE A 39 -20.71 -20.63 -23.13
C ILE A 39 -19.16 -20.67 -23.14
N PRO A 40 -18.43 -19.96 -24.03
CA PRO A 40 -16.97 -19.94 -24.00
C PRO A 40 -16.40 -19.17 -22.79
N LEU A 41 -17.12 -18.16 -22.28
CA LEU A 41 -16.70 -17.40 -21.09
C LEU A 41 -16.76 -18.23 -19.81
N LEU A 42 -17.79 -19.06 -19.66
CA LEU A 42 -17.94 -19.96 -18.50
C LEU A 42 -16.87 -21.07 -18.50
N SER A 43 -16.49 -21.58 -19.68
CA SER A 43 -15.47 -22.62 -19.83
C SER A 43 -14.04 -22.09 -19.66
N VAL A 44 -13.78 -20.83 -20.03
CA VAL A 44 -12.53 -20.12 -19.67
C VAL A 44 -12.46 -19.85 -18.16
N LEU A 45 -13.59 -19.51 -17.52
CA LEU A 45 -13.63 -19.34 -16.05
C LEU A 45 -13.40 -20.66 -15.30
N LEU A 46 -14.01 -21.75 -15.77
CA LEU A 46 -13.86 -23.09 -15.18
C LEU A 46 -12.44 -23.67 -15.36
N THR A 47 -11.79 -23.40 -16.50
CA THR A 47 -10.38 -23.80 -16.71
C THR A 47 -9.41 -22.94 -15.89
N PHE A 48 -9.72 -21.66 -15.66
CA PHE A 48 -8.96 -20.79 -14.74
C PHE A 48 -9.08 -21.24 -13.26
N VAL A 49 -10.29 -21.65 -12.83
CA VAL A 49 -10.51 -22.20 -11.48
C VAL A 49 -9.86 -23.58 -11.31
N ALA A 50 -9.89 -24.44 -12.33
CA ALA A 50 -9.25 -25.76 -12.28
C ALA A 50 -7.71 -25.70 -12.30
N SER A 51 -7.12 -24.72 -12.99
CA SER A 51 -5.66 -24.46 -12.95
C SER A 51 -5.21 -23.77 -11.65
N SER A 52 -6.14 -23.25 -10.85
CA SER A 52 -5.86 -22.74 -9.50
C SER A 52 -5.78 -23.86 -8.43
N LEU A 53 -6.08 -25.11 -8.79
CA LEU A 53 -6.09 -26.28 -7.89
C LEU A 53 -4.86 -27.19 -8.10
N GLU A 54 -3.79 -26.69 -8.71
CA GLU A 54 -2.53 -27.40 -8.83
C GLU A 54 -1.75 -27.37 -7.51
N SER A 55 -1.79 -28.53 -6.84
CA SER A 55 -0.85 -29.06 -5.83
C SER A 55 -0.45 -28.12 -4.69
N VAL A 56 -1.08 -28.31 -3.53
CA VAL A 56 -0.40 -28.14 -2.23
C VAL A 56 0.63 -29.27 -2.12
N SER A 57 1.76 -29.10 -2.80
CA SER A 57 3.01 -29.72 -2.40
C SER A 57 3.29 -29.28 -0.96
N ALA A 58 3.83 -30.17 -0.12
CA ALA A 58 4.38 -29.76 1.17
C ALA A 58 5.51 -28.78 0.88
N ALA A 59 5.17 -27.48 0.86
CA ALA A 59 6.11 -26.42 0.59
C ALA A 59 7.19 -26.50 1.66
N GLU A 60 8.42 -26.76 1.22
CA GLU A 60 9.59 -26.61 2.07
C GLU A 60 9.52 -25.18 2.63
N LEU A 61 9.36 -25.06 3.96
CA LEU A 61 9.26 -23.78 4.64
C LEU A 61 10.45 -22.93 4.19
N LEU A 62 10.18 -21.73 3.70
CA LEU A 62 11.26 -20.81 3.36
C LEU A 62 12.16 -20.63 4.58
N PRO A 63 13.49 -20.47 4.42
CA PRO A 63 14.41 -20.28 5.54
C PRO A 63 13.90 -19.27 6.57
N GLY A 64 13.36 -18.13 6.12
CA GLY A 64 12.77 -17.11 7.00
C GLY A 64 11.56 -17.58 7.81
N GLN A 65 10.71 -18.47 7.27
CA GLN A 65 9.57 -19.03 8.01
C GLN A 65 10.04 -19.95 9.14
N SER A 66 11.04 -20.79 8.89
CA SER A 66 11.61 -21.67 9.92
C SER A 66 12.29 -20.89 11.07
N ILE A 67 12.89 -19.74 10.76
CA ILE A 67 13.48 -18.85 11.77
C ILE A 67 12.38 -18.16 12.58
N ALA A 68 11.28 -17.74 11.92
CA ALA A 68 10.13 -17.16 12.60
C ALA A 68 9.51 -18.15 13.62
N GLU A 69 9.41 -19.44 13.27
CA GLU A 69 8.93 -20.49 14.19
C GLU A 69 9.83 -20.63 15.43
N GLN A 70 11.16 -20.56 15.25
CA GLN A 70 12.10 -20.52 16.38
C GLN A 70 11.89 -19.28 17.26
N GLY A 71 11.65 -18.11 16.63
CA GLY A 71 11.32 -16.88 17.34
C GLY A 71 10.05 -17.02 18.18
N ILE A 72 8.99 -17.65 17.64
CA ILE A 72 7.75 -17.93 18.36
C ILE A 72 8.01 -18.86 19.55
N ALA A 73 8.82 -19.90 19.38
CA ALA A 73 9.18 -20.81 20.45
C ALA A 73 9.91 -20.10 21.60
N GLU A 74 10.91 -19.25 21.29
CA GLU A 74 11.63 -18.45 22.29
C GLU A 74 10.71 -17.42 22.96
N TYR A 75 9.80 -16.79 22.21
CA TYR A 75 8.81 -15.86 22.76
C TYR A 75 7.88 -16.55 23.77
N ASN A 76 7.34 -17.71 23.42
CA ASN A 76 6.49 -18.49 24.32
C ASN A 76 7.26 -18.95 25.57
N ALA A 77 8.50 -19.40 25.37
CA ALA A 77 9.39 -19.77 26.46
C ALA A 77 9.74 -18.57 27.37
N ALA A 78 9.73 -17.34 26.85
CA ALA A 78 9.86 -16.12 27.65
C ALA A 78 8.60 -15.88 28.50
N MET A 79 7.40 -16.04 27.92
CA MET A 79 6.13 -15.87 28.65
C MET A 79 5.97 -16.83 29.84
N GLU A 80 6.55 -18.02 29.75
CA GLU A 80 6.51 -19.04 30.81
C GLU A 80 7.58 -18.85 31.90
N SER A 81 8.59 -18.01 31.65
CA SER A 81 9.71 -17.90 32.59
C SER A 81 9.35 -17.06 33.82
N PRO A 82 9.51 -17.58 35.05
CA PRO A 82 9.17 -16.85 36.27
C PRO A 82 10.21 -15.76 36.62
N ASP A 83 11.45 -15.92 36.15
CA ASP A 83 12.54 -14.99 36.44
C ASP A 83 12.57 -13.82 35.44
N ARG A 84 12.57 -12.58 35.94
CA ARG A 84 12.54 -11.38 35.08
C ARG A 84 13.75 -11.30 34.14
N SER A 85 14.94 -11.60 34.63
CA SER A 85 16.16 -11.47 33.83
C SER A 85 16.18 -12.48 32.67
N GLN A 86 15.76 -13.72 32.95
CA GLN A 86 15.60 -14.75 31.92
C GLN A 86 14.49 -14.41 30.93
N ARG A 87 13.36 -13.85 31.40
CA ARG A 87 12.30 -13.37 30.50
C ARG A 87 12.82 -12.36 29.50
N VAL A 88 13.45 -11.27 29.98
CA VAL A 88 13.97 -10.20 29.13
C VAL A 88 15.00 -10.75 28.14
N ALA A 89 15.92 -11.61 28.58
CA ALA A 89 16.91 -12.23 27.70
C ALA A 89 16.28 -13.12 26.62
N ARG A 90 15.22 -13.87 26.93
CA ARG A 90 14.50 -14.68 25.96
C ARG A 90 13.71 -13.82 24.96
N PHE A 91 13.08 -12.74 25.41
CA PHE A 91 12.44 -11.78 24.50
C PHE A 91 13.46 -11.12 23.56
N ALA A 92 14.66 -10.77 24.06
CA ALA A 92 15.72 -10.23 23.22
C ALA A 92 16.18 -11.24 22.16
N ARG A 93 16.22 -12.53 22.52
CA ARG A 93 16.52 -13.61 21.57
C ARG A 93 15.41 -13.81 20.53
N ALA A 94 14.15 -13.76 20.95
CA ALA A 94 13.01 -13.81 20.06
C ALA A 94 12.99 -12.63 19.08
N GLU A 95 13.27 -11.41 19.56
CA GLU A 95 13.42 -10.21 18.71
C GLU A 95 14.46 -10.42 17.62
N LEU A 96 15.65 -10.92 18.00
CA LEU A 96 16.73 -11.18 17.06
C LEU A 96 16.35 -12.23 16.02
N LEU A 97 15.66 -13.30 16.42
CA LEU A 97 15.16 -14.33 15.50
C LEU A 97 14.12 -13.76 14.54
N PHE A 98 13.16 -12.98 15.02
CA PHE A 98 12.17 -12.34 14.15
C PHE A 98 12.82 -11.40 13.14
N ARG A 99 13.80 -10.60 13.57
CA ARG A 99 14.56 -9.73 12.67
C ARG A 99 15.32 -10.52 11.60
N GLN A 100 15.97 -11.63 11.97
CA GLN A 100 16.63 -12.52 11.00
C GLN A 100 15.62 -13.17 10.03
N ALA A 101 14.45 -13.57 10.52
CA ALA A 101 13.38 -14.12 9.68
C ALA A 101 12.90 -13.09 8.64
N ILE A 102 12.71 -11.84 9.07
CA ILE A 102 12.33 -10.72 8.21
C ILE A 102 13.41 -10.47 7.15
N GLU A 103 14.67 -10.35 7.57
CA GLU A 103 15.81 -10.14 6.66
C GLU A 103 15.92 -11.28 5.63
N ALA A 104 15.74 -12.53 6.05
CA ALA A 104 15.75 -13.69 5.16
C ALA A 104 14.61 -13.62 4.12
N LEU A 105 13.37 -13.35 4.55
CA LEU A 105 12.23 -13.20 3.64
C LEU A 105 12.45 -12.07 2.64
N GLN A 106 12.95 -10.91 3.10
CA GLN A 106 13.26 -9.78 2.24
C GLN A 106 14.36 -10.09 1.23
N SER A 107 15.40 -10.82 1.63
CA SER A 107 16.48 -11.22 0.74
C SER A 107 16.01 -12.14 -0.39
N GLU A 108 14.97 -12.93 -0.13
CA GLU A 108 14.30 -13.80 -1.10
C GLU A 108 13.21 -13.07 -1.90
N SER A 109 13.04 -11.76 -1.70
CA SER A 109 11.94 -10.96 -2.25
C SER A 109 10.55 -11.51 -1.89
N ALA A 110 10.45 -12.28 -0.80
CA ALA A 110 9.21 -12.80 -0.28
C ALA A 110 8.49 -11.72 0.56
N PRO A 111 7.15 -11.66 0.50
CA PRO A 111 6.39 -10.72 1.33
C PRO A 111 6.55 -11.06 2.81
N VAL A 112 6.80 -10.04 3.63
CA VAL A 112 6.85 -10.19 5.09
C VAL A 112 5.43 -10.07 5.65
N PRO A 113 4.90 -11.10 6.33
CA PRO A 113 3.56 -11.04 6.92
C PRO A 113 3.44 -9.95 7.99
N ALA A 114 2.29 -9.27 8.06
CA ALA A 114 2.05 -8.24 9.08
C ALA A 114 2.19 -8.79 10.51
N ASP A 115 1.72 -10.02 10.76
CA ASP A 115 1.82 -10.69 12.06
C ASP A 115 3.28 -10.90 12.52
N LEU A 116 4.22 -11.08 11.57
CA LEU A 116 5.64 -11.22 11.90
C LEU A 116 6.23 -9.89 12.37
N TRP A 117 5.80 -8.77 11.79
CA TRP A 117 6.15 -7.44 12.29
C TRP A 117 5.56 -7.18 13.68
N VAL A 118 4.31 -7.58 13.93
CA VAL A 118 3.69 -7.47 15.26
C VAL A 118 4.45 -8.31 16.29
N ALA A 119 4.84 -9.55 15.95
CA ALA A 119 5.62 -10.42 16.81
C ALA A 119 7.01 -9.85 17.12
N HIS A 120 7.70 -9.32 16.10
CA HIS A 120 8.97 -8.60 16.25
C HIS A 120 8.83 -7.41 17.20
N GLY A 121 7.80 -6.58 17.01
CA GLY A 121 7.54 -5.42 17.85
C GLY A 121 7.22 -5.79 19.30
N ASN A 122 6.42 -6.83 19.52
CA ASN A 122 6.12 -7.33 20.86
C ASN A 122 7.38 -7.85 21.57
N ALA A 123 8.22 -8.61 20.87
CA ALA A 123 9.48 -9.11 21.43
C ALA A 123 10.45 -7.97 21.75
N ALA A 124 10.57 -6.99 20.86
CA ALA A 124 11.39 -5.80 21.07
C ALA A 124 10.91 -5.00 22.30
N LEU A 125 9.61 -4.76 22.41
CA LEU A 125 9.01 -4.04 23.54
C LEU A 125 9.25 -4.76 24.88
N GLN A 126 9.07 -6.08 24.92
CA GLN A 126 9.29 -6.90 26.12
C GLN A 126 10.78 -7.04 26.49
N SER A 127 11.68 -6.77 25.55
CA SER A 127 13.13 -6.72 25.78
C SER A 127 13.67 -5.29 25.93
N GLU A 128 12.79 -4.32 26.17
CA GLU A 128 13.13 -2.92 26.43
C GLU A 128 13.84 -2.23 25.24
N GLN A 129 13.69 -2.76 24.01
CA GLN A 129 14.17 -2.18 22.75
C GLN A 129 13.06 -1.36 22.08
N ILE A 130 12.80 -0.18 22.62
CA ILE A 130 11.65 0.67 22.29
C ILE A 130 11.67 1.12 20.82
N GLY A 131 12.81 1.54 20.28
CA GLY A 131 12.88 2.03 18.91
C GLY A 131 12.61 0.96 17.87
N ARG A 132 13.12 -0.26 18.11
CA ARG A 132 12.79 -1.40 17.26
C ARG A 132 11.32 -1.78 17.34
N ALA A 133 10.73 -1.71 18.53
CA ALA A 133 9.31 -1.95 18.71
C ALA A 133 8.46 -0.95 17.91
N ILE A 134 8.78 0.34 17.99
CA ILE A 134 8.10 1.41 17.24
C ILE A 134 8.20 1.14 15.74
N VAL A 135 9.40 0.88 15.21
CA VAL A 135 9.58 0.58 13.79
C VAL A 135 8.74 -0.62 13.35
N ALA A 136 8.75 -1.70 14.12
CA ALA A 136 8.03 -2.92 13.79
C ALA A 136 6.51 -2.71 13.77
N PHE A 137 5.95 -2.03 14.77
CA PHE A 137 4.52 -1.74 14.79
C PHE A 137 4.10 -0.79 13.66
N GLN A 138 4.93 0.20 13.32
CA GLN A 138 4.65 1.07 12.19
C GLN A 138 4.65 0.29 10.86
N ARG A 139 5.58 -0.65 10.67
CA ARG A 139 5.59 -1.54 9.50
C ARG A 139 4.37 -2.45 9.44
N ALA A 140 3.97 -3.03 10.58
CA ALA A 140 2.76 -3.82 10.67
C ALA A 140 1.51 -3.00 10.25
N LEU A 141 1.37 -1.78 10.78
CA LEU A 141 0.25 -0.88 10.46
C LEU A 141 0.30 -0.36 9.02
N GLY A 142 1.48 -0.26 8.42
CA GLY A 142 1.64 0.02 6.98
C GLY A 142 0.99 -1.04 6.09
N SER A 143 1.02 -2.31 6.52
CA SER A 143 0.37 -3.43 5.83
C SER A 143 -1.08 -3.66 6.29
N THR A 144 -1.38 -3.47 7.56
CA THR A 144 -2.71 -3.71 8.16
C THR A 144 -3.12 -2.51 9.03
N PRO A 145 -3.61 -1.42 8.42
CA PRO A 145 -3.95 -0.20 9.15
C PRO A 145 -5.05 -0.36 10.21
N ALA A 146 -5.89 -1.40 10.06
CA ALA A 146 -7.00 -1.68 10.96
C ALA A 146 -6.60 -2.42 12.24
N ASP A 147 -5.35 -2.91 12.36
CA ASP A 147 -4.90 -3.66 13.54
C ASP A 147 -4.92 -2.78 14.80
N THR A 148 -5.91 -3.02 15.65
CA THR A 148 -6.10 -2.29 16.91
C THR A 148 -5.03 -2.62 17.95
N GLN A 149 -4.51 -3.85 17.97
CA GLN A 149 -3.51 -4.27 18.94
C GLN A 149 -2.15 -3.65 18.62
N ALA A 150 -1.74 -3.69 17.35
CA ALA A 150 -0.51 -3.02 16.90
C ALA A 150 -0.54 -1.52 17.18
N ARG A 151 -1.71 -0.87 16.97
CA ARG A 151 -1.89 0.56 17.27
C ARG A 151 -1.75 0.88 18.75
N GLN A 152 -2.40 0.10 19.62
CA GLN A 152 -2.31 0.26 21.07
C GLN A 152 -0.88 0.05 21.57
N ASN A 153 -0.17 -0.96 21.03
CA ASN A 153 1.21 -1.23 21.41
C ASN A 153 2.17 -0.13 20.94
N LEU A 154 1.96 0.43 19.74
CA LEU A 154 2.71 1.59 19.25
C LEU A 154 2.50 2.81 20.15
N GLU A 155 1.26 3.10 20.53
CA GLU A 155 0.94 4.20 21.44
C GLU A 155 1.55 3.99 22.82
N HIS A 156 1.52 2.75 23.33
CA HIS A 156 2.19 2.40 24.57
C HIS A 156 3.70 2.63 24.49
N ALA A 157 4.36 2.14 23.44
CA ALA A 157 5.80 2.36 23.24
C ALA A 157 6.15 3.85 23.20
N ARG A 158 5.39 4.67 22.44
CA ARG A 158 5.55 6.13 22.38
C ARG A 158 5.33 6.81 23.73
N SER A 159 4.41 6.31 24.55
CA SER A 159 4.13 6.89 25.88
C SER A 159 5.30 6.72 26.86
N THR A 160 6.19 5.75 26.63
CA THR A 160 7.41 5.57 27.45
C THR A 160 8.49 6.61 27.17
N LEU A 161 8.40 7.30 26.04
CA LEU A 161 9.38 8.31 25.64
C LEU A 161 9.20 9.61 26.44
N PRO A 162 10.31 10.34 26.71
CA PRO A 162 10.27 11.66 27.32
C PRO A 162 9.39 12.64 26.53
N ASP A 163 8.68 13.54 27.22
CA ASP A 163 7.74 14.46 26.56
C ASP A 163 8.40 15.36 25.49
N TRP A 164 9.68 15.73 25.65
CA TRP A 164 10.39 16.63 24.74
C TRP A 164 10.74 16.03 23.36
N ILE A 165 10.63 14.70 23.19
CA ILE A 165 10.92 14.03 21.92
C ILE A 165 9.66 13.63 21.16
N ARG A 166 8.48 13.83 21.75
CA ARG A 166 7.23 13.46 21.08
C ARG A 166 7.04 14.37 19.88
N ILE A 167 6.95 13.77 18.70
CA ILE A 167 6.34 14.44 17.55
C ILE A 167 4.84 14.44 17.85
N GLU A 168 4.27 15.57 18.28
CA GLU A 168 2.83 15.75 18.20
C GLU A 168 2.39 15.44 16.76
N PRO A 169 1.46 14.49 16.55
CA PRO A 169 0.88 14.33 15.24
C PRO A 169 0.18 15.64 14.89
N ASP A 170 0.72 16.39 13.93
CA ASP A 170 0.05 17.53 13.29
C ASP A 170 -1.33 17.14 12.71
N SER A 171 -1.65 15.83 12.70
CA SER A 171 -2.77 15.21 12.03
C SER A 171 -4.06 15.02 12.84
N GLN A 172 -4.18 15.43 14.11
CA GLN A 172 -5.43 15.14 14.86
C GLN A 172 -6.70 15.69 14.15
N LEU A 173 -6.59 16.84 13.48
CA LEU A 173 -7.68 17.41 12.69
C LEU A 173 -7.86 16.71 11.33
N THR A 174 -6.78 16.29 10.66
CA THR A 174 -6.87 15.59 9.38
C THR A 174 -7.33 14.14 9.55
N ASP A 175 -6.89 13.43 10.58
CA ASP A 175 -7.34 12.07 10.90
C ASP A 175 -8.83 12.03 11.25
N THR A 176 -9.35 13.09 11.89
CA THR A 176 -10.79 13.23 12.17
C THR A 176 -11.61 13.55 10.91
N LEU A 177 -11.10 14.43 10.02
CA LEU A 177 -11.82 14.81 8.79
C LEU A 177 -11.71 13.77 7.66
N PHE A 178 -10.65 12.96 7.67
CA PHE A 178 -10.35 11.94 6.67
C PHE A 178 -10.42 10.52 7.26
N PHE A 179 -11.19 10.28 8.32
CA PHE A 179 -11.33 8.94 8.92
C PHE A 179 -11.75 7.86 7.90
N TRP A 180 -12.51 8.23 6.86
CA TRP A 180 -12.94 7.36 5.76
C TRP A 180 -11.78 6.92 4.84
N ASN A 181 -10.64 7.61 4.87
CA ASN A 181 -9.41 7.25 4.15
C ASN A 181 -8.78 5.95 4.69
N SER A 182 -9.19 5.49 5.88
CA SER A 182 -8.76 4.20 6.43
C SER A 182 -9.53 3.00 5.88
N TRP A 183 -10.70 3.22 5.24
CA TRP A 183 -11.55 2.13 4.73
C TRP A 183 -11.21 1.75 3.28
N LEU A 184 -10.57 2.65 2.54
CA LEU A 184 -10.16 2.44 1.16
C LEU A 184 -8.65 2.61 1.07
N SER A 185 -7.96 1.67 0.41
CA SER A 185 -6.53 1.81 0.18
C SER A 185 -6.25 3.03 -0.71
N GLN A 186 -5.05 3.61 -0.62
CA GLN A 186 -4.62 4.72 -1.48
C GLN A 186 -4.76 4.37 -2.98
N GLN A 187 -4.55 3.11 -3.35
CA GLN A 187 -4.73 2.63 -4.72
C GLN A 187 -6.21 2.61 -5.13
N GLN A 188 -7.12 2.23 -4.23
CA GLN A 188 -8.56 2.29 -4.47
C GLN A 188 -9.05 3.73 -4.62
N LEU A 189 -8.57 4.66 -3.79
CA LEU A 189 -8.90 6.07 -3.93
C LEU A 189 -8.33 6.69 -5.20
N ALA A 190 -7.09 6.37 -5.57
CA ALA A 190 -6.49 6.82 -6.81
C ALA A 190 -7.24 6.31 -8.05
N SER A 191 -7.67 5.04 -8.04
CA SER A 191 -8.45 4.46 -9.14
C SER A 191 -9.86 5.04 -9.23
N ILE A 192 -10.54 5.27 -8.11
CA ILE A 192 -11.84 5.98 -8.07
C ILE A 192 -11.69 7.41 -8.58
N ALA A 193 -10.65 8.13 -8.16
CA ALA A 193 -10.38 9.49 -8.62
C ALA A 193 -10.09 9.53 -10.13
N ALA A 194 -9.25 8.61 -10.63
CA ALA A 194 -8.94 8.50 -12.05
C ALA A 194 -10.18 8.18 -12.89
N LEU A 195 -11.05 7.27 -12.42
CA LEU A 195 -12.31 6.98 -13.08
C LEU A 195 -13.24 8.19 -13.08
N GLY A 196 -13.33 8.92 -11.96
CA GLY A 196 -14.06 10.18 -11.85
C GLY A 196 -13.59 11.22 -12.86
N PHE A 197 -12.27 11.37 -13.04
CA PHE A 197 -11.71 12.25 -14.06
C PHE A 197 -12.11 11.85 -15.48
N LEU A 198 -11.99 10.56 -15.83
CA LEU A 198 -12.36 10.07 -17.16
C LEU A 198 -13.85 10.30 -17.47
N VAL A 199 -14.73 10.05 -16.48
CA VAL A 199 -16.16 10.30 -16.61
C VAL A 199 -16.45 11.79 -16.75
N ALA A 200 -15.81 12.64 -15.95
CA ALA A 200 -15.95 14.09 -16.06
C ALA A 200 -15.49 14.62 -17.43
N ALA A 201 -14.34 14.15 -17.91
CA ALA A 201 -13.79 14.52 -19.21
C ALA A 201 -14.71 14.09 -20.36
N PHE A 202 -15.27 12.88 -20.30
CA PHE A 202 -16.22 12.38 -21.28
C PHE A 202 -17.51 13.22 -21.31
N ILE A 203 -18.11 13.49 -20.15
CA ILE A 203 -19.34 14.32 -20.07
C ILE A 203 -19.07 15.73 -20.57
N LEU A 204 -17.92 16.32 -20.23
CA LEU A 204 -17.54 17.65 -20.68
C LEU A 204 -17.30 17.71 -22.20
N ALA A 205 -16.66 16.68 -22.78
CA ALA A 205 -16.47 16.57 -24.22
C ALA A 205 -17.82 16.51 -24.97
N VAL A 206 -18.77 15.71 -24.48
CA VAL A 206 -20.14 15.65 -25.02
C VAL A 206 -20.86 16.98 -24.83
N ALA A 207 -20.70 17.65 -23.68
CA ALA A 207 -21.30 18.95 -23.42
C ALA A 207 -20.81 20.03 -24.38
N ILE A 208 -19.51 20.08 -24.66
CA ILE A 208 -18.90 21.00 -25.63
C ILE A 208 -19.41 20.70 -27.04
N GLY A 209 -19.42 19.42 -27.44
CA GLY A 209 -19.89 18.99 -28.77
C GLY A 209 -21.39 19.24 -29.01
N THR A 210 -22.21 19.24 -27.96
CA THR A 210 -23.66 19.46 -28.03
C THR A 210 -24.11 20.87 -27.64
N GLY A 211 -23.20 21.71 -27.12
CA GLY A 211 -23.52 23.04 -26.57
C GLY A 211 -24.39 23.02 -25.31
N SER A 212 -24.54 21.86 -24.64
CA SER A 212 -25.48 21.70 -23.53
C SER A 212 -24.88 22.12 -22.19
N ARG A 213 -25.34 23.26 -21.67
CA ARG A 213 -24.94 23.76 -20.34
C ARG A 213 -25.34 22.82 -19.20
N ARG A 214 -26.41 22.03 -19.37
CA ARG A 214 -26.86 21.05 -18.36
C ARG A 214 -25.86 19.90 -18.22
N LEU A 215 -25.34 19.39 -19.33
CA LEU A 215 -24.31 18.34 -19.31
C LEU A 215 -23.01 18.85 -18.69
N ALA A 216 -22.62 20.10 -18.97
CA ALA A 216 -21.47 20.72 -18.33
C ALA A 216 -21.61 20.82 -16.80
N LEU A 217 -22.83 21.10 -16.29
CA LEU A 217 -23.10 21.11 -14.85
C LEU A 217 -23.03 19.70 -14.22
N VAL A 218 -23.49 18.67 -14.95
CA VAL A 218 -23.41 17.28 -14.48
C VAL A 218 -21.96 16.81 -14.34
N ALA A 219 -21.04 17.30 -15.18
CA ALA A 219 -19.62 16.99 -15.08
C ALA A 219 -18.95 17.50 -13.78
N LEU A 220 -19.57 18.46 -13.08
CA LEU A 220 -19.00 19.01 -11.83
C LEU A 220 -18.95 17.99 -10.69
N LEU A 221 -19.89 17.04 -10.65
CA LEU A 221 -19.97 16.05 -9.58
C LEU A 221 -18.81 15.03 -9.63
N PRO A 222 -18.52 14.36 -10.77
CA PRO A 222 -17.34 13.50 -10.88
C PRO A 222 -16.03 14.29 -10.81
N LEU A 223 -16.01 15.56 -11.24
CA LEU A 223 -14.84 16.43 -11.08
C LEU A 223 -14.57 16.77 -9.60
N LEU A 224 -15.62 17.01 -8.81
CA LEU A 224 -15.51 17.22 -7.37
C LEU A 224 -14.94 15.97 -6.67
N LEU A 225 -15.40 14.78 -7.06
CA LEU A 225 -14.86 13.51 -6.54
C LEU A 225 -13.38 13.32 -6.90
N TRP A 226 -12.98 13.67 -8.12
CA TRP A 226 -11.57 13.68 -8.51
C TRP A 226 -10.76 14.66 -7.66
N CYS A 227 -11.22 15.90 -7.48
CA CYS A 227 -10.55 16.89 -6.64
C CYS A 227 -10.39 16.39 -5.19
N LEU A 228 -11.42 15.79 -4.59
CA LEU A 228 -11.35 15.24 -3.24
C LEU A 228 -10.30 14.11 -3.13
N GLY A 229 -10.26 13.19 -4.09
CA GLY A 229 -9.26 12.12 -4.13
C GLY A 229 -7.84 12.62 -4.39
N SER A 230 -7.68 13.67 -5.21
CA SER A 230 -6.39 14.31 -5.42
C SER A 230 -5.90 15.03 -4.18
N VAL A 231 -6.77 15.78 -3.49
CA VAL A 231 -6.43 16.46 -2.23
C VAL A 231 -6.11 15.46 -1.13
N SER A 232 -6.85 14.36 -1.00
CA SER A 232 -6.53 13.32 -0.02
C SER A 232 -5.16 12.70 -0.28
N SER A 233 -4.79 12.46 -1.54
CA SER A 233 -3.47 11.95 -1.91
C SER A 233 -2.32 12.91 -1.59
N TRP A 234 -2.58 14.23 -1.62
CA TRP A 234 -1.61 15.28 -1.27
C TRP A 234 -1.42 15.44 0.24
N ILE A 235 -2.51 15.33 1.02
CA ILE A 235 -2.51 15.48 2.48
C ILE A 235 -2.11 14.18 3.19
N SER A 236 -1.98 13.08 2.44
CA SER A 236 -1.76 11.77 3.03
C SER A 236 -0.47 11.72 3.86
N PRO A 237 -0.54 11.27 5.12
CA PRO A 237 0.64 11.13 5.99
C PRO A 237 1.68 10.14 5.43
N ALA A 238 1.31 9.33 4.43
CA ALA A 238 2.23 8.50 3.67
C ALA A 238 3.34 9.28 2.94
N ASN A 239 3.16 10.57 2.64
CA ASN A 239 4.25 11.42 2.15
C ASN A 239 5.16 11.89 3.29
N SER A 240 4.60 12.21 4.46
CA SER A 240 5.38 12.61 5.65
C SER A 240 6.19 11.46 6.25
N ALA A 241 5.67 10.23 6.18
CA ALA A 241 6.37 9.03 6.65
C ALA A 241 7.69 8.76 5.88
N GLN A 242 7.82 9.22 4.64
CA GLN A 242 9.03 9.01 3.83
C GLN A 242 10.27 9.71 4.42
N ASP A 243 10.05 10.75 5.21
CA ASP A 243 11.09 11.56 5.82
C ASP A 243 11.19 11.31 7.33
N THR A 244 10.66 10.19 7.85
CA THR A 244 10.78 9.86 9.28
C THR A 244 11.79 8.74 9.51
N VAL A 245 12.69 8.96 10.45
CA VAL A 245 13.63 7.96 10.97
C VAL A 245 13.39 7.74 12.46
N VAL A 246 13.62 6.53 12.93
CA VAL A 246 13.49 6.17 14.35
C VAL A 246 14.87 5.84 14.89
N VAL A 247 15.23 6.39 16.03
CA VAL A 247 16.45 6.00 16.75
C VAL A 247 16.28 4.59 17.30
N VAL A 248 17.24 3.70 17.03
CA VAL A 248 17.22 2.27 17.43
C VAL A 248 18.47 1.86 18.22
N ALA A 249 19.26 2.84 18.65
CA ALA A 249 20.50 2.68 19.39
C ALA A 249 20.47 3.52 20.67
N ASP A 250 21.23 3.08 21.67
CA ASP A 250 21.34 3.79 22.93
C ASP A 250 22.28 5.00 22.83
N GLU A 251 22.00 6.03 23.64
CA GLU A 251 22.88 7.19 23.86
C GLU A 251 23.30 7.95 22.59
N VAL A 252 22.38 8.11 21.62
CA VAL A 252 22.70 8.77 20.35
C VAL A 252 22.90 10.27 20.54
N VAL A 253 24.08 10.78 20.19
CA VAL A 253 24.40 12.21 20.28
C VAL A 253 24.04 12.92 18.99
N LEU A 254 23.17 13.93 19.07
CA LEU A 254 22.90 14.85 17.96
C LEU A 254 24.07 15.82 17.79
N ARG A 255 24.75 15.78 16.64
CA ARG A 255 25.99 16.52 16.41
C ARG A 255 25.82 17.74 15.51
N SER A 256 26.73 18.71 15.63
CA SER A 256 26.67 19.93 14.83
C SER A 256 27.12 19.76 13.38
N ALA A 257 27.91 18.73 13.10
CA ALA A 257 28.42 18.40 11.76
C ALA A 257 28.48 16.88 11.59
N ASP A 258 28.69 16.44 10.35
CA ASP A 258 28.85 15.05 9.93
C ASP A 258 30.22 14.47 10.32
N SER A 259 30.61 14.66 11.59
CA SER A 259 31.88 14.20 12.14
C SER A 259 31.71 13.74 13.58
N ALA A 260 32.32 12.60 13.92
CA ALA A 260 32.30 12.02 15.25
C ALA A 260 32.95 12.93 16.32
N ASN A 261 33.82 13.85 15.92
CA ASN A 261 34.50 14.78 16.81
C ASN A 261 33.78 16.14 16.94
N SER A 262 32.67 16.33 16.22
CA SER A 262 31.93 17.59 16.29
C SER A 262 31.12 17.69 17.58
N ALA A 263 30.91 18.93 18.03
CA ALA A 263 30.26 19.22 19.30
C ALA A 263 28.78 18.76 19.29
N PRO A 264 28.26 18.32 20.45
CA PRO A 264 26.83 18.08 20.61
C PRO A 264 26.01 19.36 20.33
N ARG A 265 24.87 19.21 19.64
CA ARG A 265 23.88 20.28 19.39
C ARG A 265 22.95 20.51 20.58
N ILE A 266 22.73 19.46 21.37
CA ILE A 266 21.89 19.44 22.56
C ILE A 266 22.68 18.81 23.70
N ASN A 267 22.31 19.15 24.94
CA ASN A 267 23.03 18.69 26.14
C ASN A 267 22.68 17.25 26.56
N GLN A 268 21.73 16.63 25.87
CA GLN A 268 21.21 15.30 26.18
C GLN A 268 21.28 14.40 24.94
N THR A 269 21.34 13.10 25.16
CA THR A 269 21.27 12.11 24.09
C THR A 269 19.83 11.93 23.62
N LEU A 270 19.68 11.49 22.38
CA LEU A 270 18.40 11.07 21.83
C LEU A 270 18.06 9.69 22.41
N PRO A 271 16.84 9.53 22.96
CA PRO A 271 16.41 8.25 23.50
C PRO A 271 16.15 7.23 22.37
N ASP A 272 16.30 5.94 22.68
CA ASP A 272 15.82 4.86 21.83
C ASP A 272 14.31 5.02 21.58
N GLY A 273 13.90 4.96 20.31
CA GLY A 273 12.54 5.22 19.88
C GLY A 273 12.19 6.67 19.54
N ALA A 274 13.14 7.61 19.63
CA ALA A 274 12.95 8.96 19.12
C ALA A 274 12.62 8.93 17.61
N GLU A 275 11.42 9.38 17.26
CA GLU A 275 11.02 9.61 15.87
C GLU A 275 11.49 11.01 15.45
N LEU A 276 12.24 11.11 14.36
CA LEU A 276 12.87 12.34 13.91
C LEU A 276 12.62 12.55 12.41
N ARG A 277 12.56 13.82 12.01
CA ARG A 277 12.45 14.20 10.60
C ARG A 277 13.83 14.18 9.93
N LEU A 278 13.99 13.38 8.89
CA LEU A 278 15.16 13.31 8.03
C LEU A 278 15.18 14.50 7.08
N LEU A 279 16.28 15.25 7.09
CA LEU A 279 16.51 16.41 6.22
C LEU A 279 17.46 16.07 5.06
N SER A 280 18.50 15.28 5.34
CA SER A 280 19.51 14.89 4.35
C SER A 280 20.18 13.59 4.76
N GLU A 281 20.69 12.86 3.77
CA GLU A 281 21.42 11.61 3.98
C GLU A 281 22.79 11.66 3.30
N ARG A 282 23.79 11.18 4.02
CA ARG A 282 25.17 10.95 3.60
C ARG A 282 25.56 9.52 3.99
N PRO A 283 26.61 8.92 3.40
CA PRO A 283 26.90 7.49 3.53
C PRO A 283 26.97 6.93 4.96
N GLN A 284 27.34 7.74 5.95
CA GLN A 284 27.42 7.34 7.35
C GLN A 284 26.64 8.26 8.29
N TRP A 285 25.99 9.29 7.74
CA TRP A 285 25.41 10.37 8.50
C TRP A 285 24.04 10.76 7.97
N CYS A 286 23.09 10.91 8.86
CA CYS A 286 21.77 11.47 8.57
C CYS A 286 21.67 12.84 9.24
N GLU A 287 21.27 13.85 8.49
CA GLU A 287 20.86 15.13 9.06
C GLU A 287 19.38 15.00 9.45
N VAL A 288 19.09 15.26 10.71
CA VAL A 288 17.76 15.17 11.29
C VAL A 288 17.39 16.48 11.99
N GLU A 289 16.09 16.72 12.11
CA GLU A 289 15.54 17.82 12.89
C GLU A 289 14.93 17.31 14.20
N VAL A 290 15.27 17.98 15.29
CA VAL A 290 14.75 17.71 16.63
C VAL A 290 14.37 19.05 17.27
N ASP A 291 13.10 19.26 17.59
CA ASP A 291 12.60 20.51 18.22
C ASP A 291 13.09 21.78 17.49
N GLY A 292 12.95 21.79 16.15
CA GLY A 292 13.36 22.89 15.28
C GLY A 292 14.88 23.09 15.13
N ARG A 293 15.72 22.20 15.68
CA ARG A 293 17.18 22.23 15.53
C ARG A 293 17.64 21.11 14.60
N SER A 294 18.44 21.45 13.59
CA SER A 294 19.08 20.44 12.76
C SER A 294 20.42 19.97 13.33
N GLY A 295 20.70 18.69 13.15
CA GLY A 295 21.97 18.07 13.52
C GLY A 295 22.18 16.73 12.85
N TRP A 296 23.37 16.18 13.03
CA TRP A 296 23.82 14.97 12.37
C TRP A 296 23.91 13.81 13.35
N ILE A 297 23.44 12.65 12.93
CA ILE A 297 23.53 11.38 13.66
C ILE A 297 24.05 10.29 12.73
N GLN A 298 24.59 9.21 13.29
CA GLN A 298 25.07 8.10 12.47
C GLN A 298 23.91 7.34 11.85
N SER A 299 24.02 7.01 10.57
CA SER A 299 22.99 6.23 9.85
C SER A 299 22.76 4.86 10.48
N SER A 300 23.76 4.26 11.12
CA SER A 300 23.64 2.98 11.84
C SER A 300 22.84 3.06 13.15
N ALA A 301 22.62 4.27 13.68
CA ALA A 301 21.90 4.49 14.92
C ALA A 301 20.39 4.68 14.71
N VAL A 302 19.96 4.73 13.44
CA VAL A 302 18.57 4.95 13.07
C VAL A 302 18.08 3.92 12.07
N GLU A 303 16.78 3.74 12.07
CA GLU A 303 16.09 2.93 11.08
C GLU A 303 15.03 3.78 10.37
N ARG A 304 14.97 3.64 9.04
CA ARG A 304 14.01 4.40 8.23
C ARG A 304 12.65 3.71 8.22
N LEU A 305 11.61 4.52 8.38
CA LEU A 305 10.23 4.11 8.14
C LEU A 305 9.95 4.20 6.63
N ALA A 306 10.61 3.34 5.86
CA ALA A 306 10.38 3.30 4.42
C ALA A 306 8.96 2.78 4.15
N VAL A 307 8.12 3.62 3.54
CA VAL A 307 6.95 3.14 2.79
C VAL A 307 7.53 2.31 1.64
N ALA A 308 7.16 1.03 1.55
CA ALA A 308 7.58 0.16 0.45
C ALA A 308 7.42 0.89 -0.90
N PRO A 309 8.37 0.78 -1.83
CA PRO A 309 8.20 1.35 -3.16
C PRO A 309 6.91 0.78 -3.77
N LYS A 310 6.03 1.69 -4.21
CA LYS A 310 4.80 1.36 -4.93
C LYS A 310 5.06 0.53 -6.17
#